data_AF-A0A0K9XJN5-F1
#
_entry.id   AF-A0A0K9XJN5-F1
#
_cell.length_a   1.000
_cell.length_b   1.000
_cell.length_c   1.000
_cell.angle_alpha   90.00
_cell.angle_beta   90.00
_cell.angle_gamma   90.00
#
_symmetry.space_group_name_H-M   'P 1'
#
loop_
_entity.id
_entity.type
_entity.pdbx_description
1 polymer ?
#
loop_
_entity_poly.entity_id
_entity_poly.type
_entity_poly.pdbx_seq_one_letter_code
_entity_poly.pdbx_strand_id
1 'polypeptide(L)'
;MRRRISAFAVTAALTGGLLLAASPAESVAAGHTVTCNYPKMRQEIASLRAKAARLKHEGEYAAARRTLAKADAISRKLHACESSERNAQHHI
;
A
#
# COMPACT_ATOMS: atom_id res chain seq x y z
N MET A 1 -14.93 -36.42 -15.08
CA MET A 1 -14.94 -35.38 -16.15
C MET A 1 -15.80 -34.20 -15.71
N ARG A 2 -15.24 -32.98 -15.72
CA ARG A 2 -15.89 -31.71 -16.13
C ARG A 2 -14.82 -30.61 -16.08
N ARG A 3 -14.21 -30.38 -17.24
CA ARG A 3 -13.31 -29.26 -17.52
C ARG A 3 -14.10 -27.96 -17.37
N ARG A 4 -13.57 -26.97 -16.66
CA ARG A 4 -14.01 -25.58 -16.79
C ARG A 4 -12.82 -24.75 -17.24
N ILE A 5 -12.83 -24.49 -18.54
CA ILE A 5 -11.96 -23.58 -19.25
C ILE A 5 -12.57 -22.21 -19.02
N SER A 6 -11.87 -21.32 -18.32
CA SER A 6 -12.17 -19.90 -18.31
C SER A 6 -10.94 -19.18 -18.80
N ALA A 7 -10.91 -19.03 -20.12
CA ALA A 7 -10.02 -18.13 -20.82
C ALA A 7 -10.43 -16.69 -20.49
N PHE A 8 -9.52 -15.92 -19.90
CA PHE A 8 -9.42 -14.48 -20.15
C PHE A 8 -7.95 -14.12 -20.19
N ALA A 9 -7.40 -14.23 -21.40
CA ALA A 9 -6.17 -13.54 -21.77
C ALA A 9 -6.47 -12.04 -21.76
N VAL A 10 -5.93 -11.32 -20.79
CA VAL A 10 -5.81 -9.87 -20.86
C VAL A 10 -4.32 -9.57 -21.03
N THR A 11 -3.91 -9.57 -22.30
CA THR A 11 -2.62 -9.05 -22.73
C THR A 11 -2.64 -7.55 -22.50
N ALA A 12 -2.19 -7.10 -21.33
CA ALA A 12 -1.84 -5.70 -21.14
C ALA A 12 -0.55 -5.45 -21.93
N ALA A 13 -0.71 -4.96 -23.17
CA ALA A 13 0.39 -4.43 -23.95
C ALA A 13 0.98 -3.24 -23.20
N LEU A 14 2.10 -3.46 -22.52
CA LEU A 14 2.95 -2.42 -21.95
C LEU A 14 3.78 -1.79 -23.09
N THR A 15 3.11 -1.09 -23.99
CA THR A 15 3.76 -0.17 -24.93
C THR A 15 3.85 1.19 -24.25
N GLY A 16 4.99 1.45 -23.60
CA GLY A 16 5.26 2.72 -22.94
C GLY A 16 6.62 2.75 -22.28
N GLY A 17 7.66 3.02 -23.08
CA GLY A 17 8.82 3.79 -22.63
C GLY A 17 9.84 3.06 -21.74
N LEU A 18 10.94 2.69 -22.37
CA LEU A 18 12.24 2.39 -21.79
C LEU A 18 12.65 3.39 -20.69
N LEU A 19 12.67 2.98 -19.43
CA LEU A 19 13.68 3.39 -18.45
C LEU A 19 14.03 2.21 -17.54
N LEU A 20 15.21 1.66 -17.79
CA LEU A 20 15.92 0.72 -16.94
C LEU A 20 16.19 1.36 -15.57
N ALA A 21 15.45 0.95 -14.56
CA ALA A 21 15.89 1.04 -13.17
C ALA A 21 15.33 -0.16 -12.42
N ALA A 22 16.17 -1.20 -12.29
CA ALA A 22 15.91 -2.35 -11.45
C ALA A 22 15.62 -1.87 -10.02
N SER A 23 14.38 -1.99 -9.59
CA SER A 23 14.02 -2.14 -8.19
C SER A 23 12.96 -3.22 -8.18
N PRO A 24 13.16 -4.38 -7.51
CA PRO A 24 12.09 -5.33 -7.34
C PRO A 24 10.98 -4.60 -6.59
N ALA A 25 9.90 -4.27 -7.30
CA ALA A 25 8.66 -3.88 -6.67
C ALA A 25 8.13 -5.14 -5.99
N GLU A 26 8.52 -5.29 -4.73
CA GLU A 26 8.08 -6.37 -3.85
C GLU A 26 6.55 -6.38 -3.87
N SER A 27 6.04 -7.41 -4.54
CA SER A 27 4.72 -7.99 -4.46
C SER A 27 3.97 -7.57 -3.19
N VAL A 28 2.94 -6.73 -3.38
CA VAL A 28 1.97 -6.42 -2.33
C VAL A 28 1.15 -7.68 -2.11
N ALA A 29 1.62 -8.52 -1.19
CA ALA A 29 0.91 -9.70 -0.73
C ALA A 29 -0.40 -9.26 -0.07
N ALA A 30 -1.48 -9.44 -0.83
CA ALA A 30 -2.84 -9.48 -0.34
C ALA A 30 -2.93 -10.54 0.77
N GLY A 31 -3.04 -10.07 2.00
CA GLY A 31 -3.38 -10.86 3.18
C GLY A 31 -4.62 -10.24 3.79
N HIS A 32 -5.76 -10.83 3.45
CA HIS A 32 -7.09 -10.43 3.89
C HIS A 32 -7.32 -10.83 5.35
N THR A 33 -7.18 -9.88 6.25
CA THR A 33 -7.89 -9.78 7.54
C THR A 33 -7.73 -8.33 8.00
N VAL A 34 -8.84 -7.61 8.22
CA VAL A 34 -8.82 -6.28 8.85
C VAL A 34 -8.63 -6.48 10.36
N THR A 35 -7.58 -7.20 10.75
CA THR A 35 -7.00 -7.08 12.08
C THR A 35 -6.11 -5.85 11.99
N CYS A 36 -6.17 -4.98 12.99
CA CYS A 36 -5.29 -3.82 13.12
C CYS A 36 -3.84 -4.29 13.28
N ASN A 37 -3.22 -4.68 12.18
CA ASN A 37 -1.85 -5.18 12.15
C ASN A 37 -0.92 -3.97 12.21
N TYR A 38 -0.70 -3.50 13.44
CA TYR A 38 0.13 -2.36 13.75
C TYR A 38 1.52 -2.39 13.09
N PRO A 39 2.29 -3.51 13.14
CA PRO A 39 3.62 -3.53 12.51
C PRO A 39 3.54 -3.40 10.99
N LYS A 40 2.58 -4.08 10.33
CA LYS A 40 2.41 -3.98 8.87
C LYS A 40 1.99 -2.57 8.44
N MET A 41 1.05 -1.95 9.16
CA MET A 41 0.62 -0.58 8.88
C MET A 41 1.74 0.45 9.08
N ARG A 42 2.55 0.34 10.14
CA ARG A 42 3.72 1.21 10.35
C ARG A 42 4.74 1.05 9.23
N GLN A 43 5.03 -0.19 8.83
CA GLN A 43 5.97 -0.47 7.74
C GLN A 43 5.48 0.12 6.41
N GLU A 44 4.18 0.03 6.13
CA GLU A 44 3.56 0.61 4.94
C GLU A 44 3.63 2.15 4.94
N ILE A 45 3.35 2.79 6.09
CA ILE A 45 3.52 4.25 6.26
C ILE A 45 4.97 4.67 6.00
N ALA A 46 5.94 3.95 6.57
CA ALA A 46 7.36 4.24 6.38
C ALA A 46 7.78 4.11 4.91
N SER A 47 7.33 3.06 4.23
CA SER A 47 7.59 2.84 2.80
C SER A 47 7.00 3.96 1.95
N LEU A 48 5.75 4.38 2.21
CA LEU A 48 5.09 5.47 1.49
C LEU A 48 5.78 6.82 1.74
N ARG A 49 6.24 7.08 2.96
CA ARG A 49 7.00 8.30 3.28
C ARG A 49 8.36 8.32 2.57
N ALA A 50 9.06 7.19 2.53
CA ALA A 50 10.32 7.06 1.80
C ALA A 50 10.13 7.29 0.28
N LYS A 51 9.07 6.70 -0.30
CA LYS A 51 8.69 6.95 -1.70
C LYS A 51 8.36 8.43 -1.95
N ALA A 52 7.62 9.06 -1.06
CA ALA A 52 7.30 10.49 -1.18
C ALA A 52 8.56 11.38 -1.09
N ALA A 53 9.51 11.05 -0.21
CA ALA A 53 10.77 11.75 -0.11
C ALA A 53 11.60 11.64 -1.40
N ARG A 54 11.62 10.44 -2.00
CA ARG A 54 12.27 10.22 -3.30
C ARG A 54 11.59 11.02 -4.42
N LEU A 55 10.26 10.97 -4.52
CA LEU A 55 9.51 11.77 -5.50
C LEU A 55 9.74 13.28 -5.32
N LYS A 56 9.85 13.75 -4.07
CA LYS A 56 10.19 15.15 -3.77
C LYS A 56 11.59 15.51 -4.27
N HIS A 57 12.57 14.61 -4.11
CA HIS A 57 13.93 14.81 -4.60
C HIS A 57 14.00 14.78 -6.14
N GLU A 58 13.13 14.00 -6.78
CA GLU A 58 12.99 13.94 -8.25
C GLU A 58 12.22 15.14 -8.84
N GLY A 59 11.71 16.06 -8.00
CA GLY A 59 10.92 17.22 -8.42
C GLY A 59 9.42 16.94 -8.61
N GLU A 60 8.98 15.71 -8.39
CA GLU A 60 7.60 15.22 -8.54
C GLU A 60 6.74 15.55 -7.30
N TYR A 61 6.63 16.83 -6.94
CA TYR A 61 5.93 17.27 -5.73
C TYR A 61 4.45 16.87 -5.69
N ALA A 62 3.76 16.86 -6.83
CA ALA A 62 2.35 16.46 -6.90
C ALA A 62 2.17 14.97 -6.58
N ALA A 63 3.04 14.11 -7.13
CA ALA A 63 3.05 12.68 -6.85
C ALA A 63 3.47 12.40 -5.39
N ALA A 64 4.44 13.16 -4.88
CA ALA A 64 4.85 13.11 -3.47
C ALA A 64 3.68 13.43 -2.53
N ARG A 65 2.92 14.52 -2.80
CA ARG A 65 1.73 14.89 -2.00
C ARG A 65 0.67 13.80 -2.01
N ARG A 66 0.38 13.19 -3.17
CA ARG A 66 -0.58 12.07 -3.26
C ARG A 66 -0.11 10.86 -2.46
N THR A 67 1.18 10.58 -2.48
CA THR A 67 1.78 9.46 -1.74
C THR A 67 1.74 9.70 -0.23
N LEU A 68 2.01 10.94 0.21
CA LEU A 68 1.83 11.34 1.61
C LEU A 68 0.38 11.24 2.06
N ALA A 69 -0.58 11.66 1.23
CA ALA A 69 -2.00 11.54 1.55
C ALA A 69 -2.44 10.08 1.78
N LYS A 70 -1.84 9.13 1.04
CA LYS A 70 -2.05 7.68 1.28
C LYS A 70 -1.47 7.25 2.63
N ALA A 71 -0.26 7.70 2.97
CA ALA A 71 0.35 7.41 4.26
C ALA A 71 -0.50 7.96 5.43
N ASP A 72 -1.05 9.17 5.28
CA ASP A 72 -1.92 9.78 6.29
C ASP A 72 -3.24 9.03 6.46
N ALA A 73 -3.82 8.50 5.38
CA ALA A 73 -5.02 7.68 5.46
C ALA A 73 -4.78 6.39 6.27
N ILE A 74 -3.62 5.75 6.11
CA ILE A 74 -3.23 4.58 6.90
C ILE A 74 -2.94 4.99 8.35
N SER A 75 -2.28 6.12 8.57
CA SER A 75 -2.01 6.64 9.91
C SER A 75 -3.30 6.92 10.69
N ARG A 76 -4.33 7.48 10.03
CA ARG A 76 -5.65 7.68 10.64
C ARG A 76 -6.33 6.37 11.01
N LYS A 77 -6.23 5.35 10.15
CA LYS A 77 -6.75 4.00 10.44
C LYS A 77 -6.04 3.38 11.65
N LEU A 78 -4.71 3.49 11.72
CA LEU A 78 -3.91 3.00 12.84
C LEU A 78 -4.29 3.70 14.15
N HIS A 79 -4.51 5.02 14.13
CA HIS A 79 -4.98 5.75 15.31
C HIS A 79 -6.39 5.34 15.74
N ALA A 80 -7.30 5.13 14.78
CA ALA A 80 -8.64 4.63 15.06
C ALA A 80 -8.61 3.23 15.68
N CYS A 81 -7.73 2.35 15.19
CA CYS A 81 -7.46 1.04 15.79
C CYS A 81 -7.01 1.16 17.25
N GLU A 82 -5.98 1.99 17.53
CA GLU A 82 -5.43 2.17 18.87
C GLU A 82 -6.48 2.72 19.85
N SER A 83 -7.29 3.67 19.41
CA SER A 83 -8.39 4.20 20.22
C SER A 83 -9.48 3.16 20.48
N SER A 84 -9.78 2.30 19.51
CA SER A 84 -10.82 1.27 19.64
C SER A 84 -10.37 0.12 20.55
N GLU A 85 -9.09 -0.27 20.50
CA GLU A 85 -8.52 -1.28 21.40
C GLU A 85 -8.47 -0.76 22.85
N ARG A 86 -8.01 0.49 23.04
CA ARG A 86 -7.99 1.13 24.36
C ARG A 86 -9.38 1.22 24.99
N ASN A 87 -10.40 1.55 24.19
CA ASN A 87 -11.78 1.61 24.66
C ASN A 87 -12.34 0.21 24.99
N ALA A 88 -12.03 -0.81 24.18
CA ALA A 88 -12.42 -2.19 24.46
C ALA A 88 -11.79 -2.73 25.77
N GLN A 89 -10.57 -2.30 26.11
CA GLN A 89 -9.91 -2.68 27.36
C GLN A 89 -10.40 -1.93 28.61
N HIS A 90 -11.14 -0.83 28.47
CA HIS A 90 -11.70 -0.07 29.60
C HIS A 90 -13.09 -0.56 30.05
N HIS A 91 -13.67 -1.53 29.35
CA HIS A 91 -15.00 -2.07 29.60
C HIS A 91 -15.00 -3.49 30.23
N ILE A 92 -13.91 -3.87 30.89
CA ILE A 92 -13.75 -5.12 31.65
C ILE A 92 -13.42 -4.78 33.10
#